data_AF-A0ABD7GBV0-F1
#
_entry.id   AF-A0ABD7GBV0-F1
#
_cell.length_a   1.000
_cell.length_b   1.000
_cell.length_c   1.000
_cell.angle_alpha   90.00
_cell.angle_beta   90.00
_cell.angle_gamma   90.00
#
_symmetry.space_group_name_H-M   'P 1'
#
loop_
_entity.id
_entity.type
_entity.pdbx_description
1 polymer ?
#
loop_
_entity_poly.entity_id
_entity_poly.type
_entity_poly.pdbx_seq_one_letter_code
_entity_poly.pdbx_strand_id
1 'polypeptide(L)'
;MRISIFSGQGTELVPGLVSAIHKQATSIPLWCSANGLAGDEQCDQRHHGGPDRALHYYPADHYPWWHNWQTALGLPAPRTPWQPAAFGENLSGVGLTEVQACIGDVYRLGEALIQISQPRSPCFKLNQRFGYGQMSQVMQLSGRCGWLLRVLEEGMVMPQERLELVDRPYPELTVKRTADILFNQLRNEADLLLLLENPALSPNWRKHAADWLEHGVVADWRRRLLGPAEFQLASS
;
A
#
# COMPACT_ATOMS: atom_id res chain seq x y z
N MET A 1 6.94 -16.73 -5.98
CA MET A 1 7.66 -16.27 -4.77
C MET A 1 6.83 -16.65 -3.54
N ARG A 2 7.42 -17.22 -2.48
CA ARG A 2 6.68 -17.51 -1.23
C ARG A 2 6.36 -16.21 -0.49
N ILE A 3 5.18 -16.12 0.09
CA ILE A 3 4.73 -14.97 0.87
C ILE A 3 4.14 -15.38 2.22
N SER A 4 4.11 -14.46 3.16
CA SER A 4 3.32 -14.53 4.39
C SER A 4 1.99 -13.83 4.19
N ILE A 5 0.95 -14.36 4.84
CA ILE A 5 -0.43 -13.85 4.77
C ILE A 5 -0.85 -13.39 6.17
N PHE A 6 -1.50 -12.23 6.22
CA PHE A 6 -1.94 -11.56 7.42
C PHE A 6 -3.39 -11.09 7.28
N SER A 7 -4.15 -11.22 8.35
CA SER A 7 -5.49 -10.63 8.47
C SER A 7 -5.67 -10.03 9.86
N GLY A 8 -6.61 -9.11 9.99
CA GLY A 8 -6.91 -8.47 11.26
C GLY A 8 -8.16 -7.62 11.22
N GLN A 9 -8.70 -7.39 12.41
CA GLN A 9 -9.90 -6.59 12.64
C GLN A 9 -9.51 -5.16 13.03
N GLY A 10 -10.47 -4.24 12.93
CA GLY A 10 -10.33 -2.87 13.38
C GLY A 10 -10.12 -2.79 14.88
N THR A 11 -9.03 -2.13 15.29
CA THR A 11 -8.80 -1.77 16.69
C THR A 11 -8.52 -0.28 16.80
N GLU A 12 -8.75 0.27 17.98
CA GLU A 12 -8.33 1.64 18.28
C GLU A 12 -6.79 1.71 18.24
N LEU A 13 -6.25 2.63 17.42
CA LEU A 13 -4.82 2.85 17.27
C LEU A 13 -4.31 3.83 18.33
N VAL A 14 -5.05 4.92 18.50
CA VAL A 14 -4.95 5.90 19.59
C VAL A 14 -6.38 6.34 19.92
N PRO A 15 -6.65 6.89 21.12
CA PRO A 15 -8.00 7.32 21.49
C PRO A 15 -8.68 8.16 20.39
N GLY A 16 -9.83 7.69 19.90
CA GLY A 16 -10.60 8.36 18.85
C GLY A 16 -10.16 8.07 17.40
N LEU A 17 -9.19 7.17 17.18
CA LEU A 17 -8.70 6.80 15.85
C LEU A 17 -8.66 5.29 15.67
N VAL A 18 -9.64 4.73 14.94
CA VAL A 18 -9.73 3.28 14.65
C VAL A 18 -9.03 2.94 13.33
N SER A 19 -8.35 1.79 13.30
CA SER A 19 -7.68 1.27 12.10
C SER A 19 -7.49 -0.24 12.13
N ALA A 20 -7.76 -0.95 11.04
CA ALA A 20 -7.43 -2.38 10.85
C ALA A 20 -5.94 -2.62 10.49
N ILE A 21 -5.06 -1.74 10.96
CA ILE A 21 -3.62 -1.79 10.66
C ILE A 21 -2.89 -2.85 11.48
N HIS A 22 -3.52 -3.34 12.55
CA HIS A 22 -3.03 -4.47 13.32
C HIS A 22 -3.50 -5.77 12.68
N LYS A 23 -2.58 -6.45 11.99
CA LYS A 23 -2.83 -7.76 11.39
C LYS A 23 -1.90 -8.81 12.00
N GLN A 24 -2.37 -10.07 12.01
CA GLN A 24 -1.64 -11.22 12.55
C GLN A 24 -1.46 -12.26 11.46
N ALA A 25 -0.38 -13.04 11.56
CA ALA A 25 -0.11 -14.11 10.62
C ALA A 25 -1.21 -15.17 10.69
N THR A 26 -1.68 -15.61 9.52
CA THR A 26 -2.77 -16.57 9.42
C THR A 26 -2.22 -18.00 9.45
N SER A 27 -2.79 -18.87 10.28
CA SER A 27 -2.44 -20.30 10.35
C SER A 27 -3.46 -21.22 9.69
N ILE A 28 -4.56 -20.66 9.19
CA ILE A 28 -5.66 -21.39 8.55
C ILE A 28 -5.85 -20.90 7.10
N PRO A 29 -6.43 -21.73 6.22
CA PRO A 29 -6.87 -21.29 4.90
C PRO A 29 -7.93 -20.18 5.01
N LEU A 30 -7.89 -19.20 4.10
CA LEU A 30 -8.84 -18.10 4.05
C LEU A 30 -9.48 -18.00 2.66
N TRP A 31 -10.78 -17.69 2.63
CA TRP A 31 -11.45 -17.31 1.39
C TRP A 31 -11.02 -15.90 0.99
N CYS A 32 -10.55 -15.72 -0.24
CA CYS A 32 -10.24 -14.42 -0.82
C CYS A 32 -11.38 -14.01 -1.75
N SER A 33 -12.18 -13.03 -1.31
CA SER A 33 -13.31 -12.49 -2.05
C SER A 33 -12.95 -11.19 -2.78
N ALA A 34 -13.86 -10.69 -3.62
CA ALA A 34 -13.77 -9.35 -4.21
C ALA A 34 -13.53 -8.22 -3.20
N ASN A 35 -13.89 -8.44 -1.92
CA ASN A 35 -13.75 -7.45 -0.84
C ASN A 35 -12.53 -7.68 0.06
N GLY A 36 -11.72 -8.72 -0.18
CA GLY A 36 -10.54 -9.06 0.61
C GLY A 36 -10.61 -10.45 1.25
N LEU A 37 -9.67 -10.72 2.15
CA LEU A 37 -9.56 -11.98 2.89
C LEU A 37 -10.65 -12.08 3.95
N ALA A 38 -11.25 -13.27 4.08
CA ALA A 38 -12.18 -13.57 5.16
C ALA A 38 -11.56 -13.28 6.54
N GLY A 39 -12.28 -12.52 7.38
CA GLY A 39 -11.79 -12.10 8.69
C GLY A 39 -10.84 -10.90 8.68
N ASP A 40 -10.58 -10.29 7.52
CA ASP A 40 -9.89 -8.99 7.43
C ASP A 40 -10.89 -7.84 7.35
N GLU A 41 -10.71 -6.80 8.16
CA GLU A 41 -11.55 -5.61 8.10
C GLU A 41 -10.90 -4.45 7.33
N GLN A 42 -11.77 -3.66 6.70
CA GLN A 42 -11.43 -2.37 6.11
C GLN A 42 -12.25 -1.29 6.84
N CYS A 43 -11.73 -0.75 7.94
CA CYS A 43 -12.48 0.18 8.81
C CYS A 43 -12.91 1.50 8.14
N ASP A 44 -12.31 1.86 7.00
CA ASP A 44 -12.68 3.04 6.21
C ASP A 44 -12.82 2.61 4.75
N GLN A 45 -14.02 2.17 4.37
CA GLN A 45 -14.28 1.72 3.00
C GLN A 45 -14.12 2.85 1.97
N ARG A 46 -14.30 4.11 2.38
CA ARG A 46 -14.20 5.27 1.48
C ARG A 46 -12.74 5.55 1.08
N HIS A 47 -11.82 5.53 2.05
CA HIS A 47 -10.41 5.87 1.80
C HIS A 47 -9.47 4.66 1.74
N HIS A 48 -9.87 3.52 2.28
CA HIS A 48 -9.01 2.34 2.45
C HIS A 48 -9.64 1.02 1.98
N GLY A 49 -10.86 1.05 1.42
CA GLY A 49 -11.53 -0.17 0.96
C GLY A 49 -12.14 -0.14 -0.43
N GLY A 50 -12.91 -1.16 -0.76
CA GLY A 50 -13.51 -1.34 -2.09
C GLY A 50 -12.69 -2.25 -3.01
N PRO A 51 -13.25 -2.61 -4.18
CA PRO A 51 -12.74 -3.72 -5.00
C PRO A 51 -11.31 -3.50 -5.51
N ASP A 52 -10.90 -2.24 -5.75
CA ASP A 52 -9.53 -1.91 -6.14
C ASP A 52 -8.50 -2.03 -5.01
N ARG A 53 -8.94 -2.26 -3.77
CA ARG A 53 -8.10 -2.20 -2.57
C ARG A 53 -8.36 -3.39 -1.65
N ALA A 54 -8.78 -4.52 -2.24
CA ALA A 54 -9.12 -5.74 -1.53
C ALA A 54 -7.94 -6.29 -0.70
N LEU A 55 -6.72 -6.19 -1.23
CA LEU A 55 -5.50 -6.64 -0.57
C LEU A 55 -4.42 -5.56 -0.58
N HIS A 56 -3.58 -5.56 0.44
CA HIS A 56 -2.37 -4.73 0.52
C HIS A 56 -1.13 -5.63 0.54
N TYR A 57 -0.17 -5.35 -0.34
CA TYR A 57 1.15 -5.97 -0.34
C TYR A 57 2.22 -4.98 0.11
N TYR A 58 3.08 -5.42 1.04
CA TYR A 58 4.28 -4.66 1.44
C TYR A 58 5.54 -5.52 1.34
N PRO A 59 6.56 -5.10 0.56
CA PRO A 59 7.81 -5.83 0.45
C PRO A 59 8.54 -5.95 1.79
N ALA A 60 8.86 -7.17 2.20
CA ALA A 60 9.63 -7.42 3.42
C ALA A 60 11.07 -6.88 3.29
N ASP A 61 11.55 -6.70 2.06
CA ASP A 61 12.82 -6.05 1.72
C ASP A 61 12.99 -4.65 2.35
N HIS A 62 11.88 -3.98 2.68
CA HIS A 62 11.92 -2.61 3.21
C HIS A 62 12.12 -2.53 4.72
N TYR A 63 11.87 -3.60 5.49
CA TYR A 63 12.02 -3.54 6.95
C TYR A 63 13.46 -3.24 7.41
N PRO A 64 14.52 -3.87 6.83
CA PRO A 64 15.89 -3.48 7.13
C PRO A 64 16.18 -2.01 6.80
N TRP A 65 15.58 -1.48 5.73
CA TRP A 65 15.76 -0.07 5.38
C TRP A 65 15.16 0.88 6.42
N TRP A 66 13.96 0.58 6.93
CA TRP A 66 13.34 1.39 8.00
C TRP A 66 14.13 1.35 9.30
N HIS A 67 14.67 0.19 9.65
CA HIS A 67 15.56 0.06 10.80
C HIS A 67 16.84 0.91 10.63
N ASN A 68 17.45 0.88 9.44
CA ASN A 68 18.63 1.69 9.13
C ASN A 68 18.31 3.18 9.14
N TRP A 69 17.19 3.59 8.55
CA TRP A 69 16.71 4.97 8.56
C TRP A 69 16.51 5.50 9.98
N GLN A 70 15.84 4.72 10.84
CA GLN A 70 15.64 5.05 12.25
C GLN A 70 16.99 5.24 12.96
N THR A 71 17.90 4.28 12.82
CA THR A 71 19.20 4.28 13.50
C THR A 71 20.08 5.44 13.01
N ALA A 72 20.11 5.70 11.71
CA ALA A 72 20.91 6.77 11.12
C ALA A 72 20.48 8.17 11.56
N LEU A 73 19.19 8.35 11.89
CA LEU A 73 18.64 9.60 12.41
C LEU A 73 18.69 9.71 13.94
N GLY A 74 19.18 8.68 14.64
CA GLY A 74 19.21 8.67 16.11
C GLY A 74 17.81 8.67 16.74
N LEU A 75 16.79 8.19 16.02
CA LEU A 75 15.42 8.16 16.51
C LEU A 75 15.24 7.07 17.58
N PRO A 76 14.37 7.29 18.59
CA PRO A 76 14.04 6.28 19.59
C PRO A 76 13.43 5.04 18.92
N ALA A 77 13.41 3.92 19.63
CA ALA A 77 12.76 2.69 19.15
C ALA A 77 11.29 2.96 18.75
N PRO A 78 10.81 2.37 17.65
CA PRO A 78 9.46 2.63 17.17
C PRO A 78 8.43 2.03 18.13
N ARG A 79 7.25 2.65 18.18
CA ARG A 79 6.10 2.09 18.92
C ARG A 79 5.67 0.71 18.39
N THR A 80 5.90 0.45 17.11
CA THR A 80 5.65 -0.83 16.45
C THR A 80 6.95 -1.38 15.87
N PRO A 81 7.34 -2.63 16.16
CA PRO A 81 8.57 -3.23 15.61
C PRO A 81 8.60 -3.26 14.08
N TRP A 82 9.79 -3.16 13.49
CA TRP A 82 10.02 -3.33 12.05
C TRP A 82 9.92 -4.81 11.65
N GLN A 83 8.71 -5.27 11.38
CA GLN A 83 8.44 -6.66 11.01
C GLN A 83 7.22 -6.76 10.07
N PRO A 84 7.04 -7.89 9.37
CA PRO A 84 5.83 -8.16 8.60
C PRO A 84 4.54 -7.89 9.39
N ALA A 85 3.51 -7.43 8.68
CA ALA A 85 2.27 -6.78 9.12
C ALA A 85 2.42 -5.38 9.75
N ALA A 86 3.64 -4.85 9.92
CA ALA A 86 3.78 -3.54 10.56
C ALA A 86 3.21 -2.39 9.73
N PHE A 87 3.00 -2.53 8.41
CA PHE A 87 2.37 -1.51 7.58
C PHE A 87 0.89 -1.78 7.31
N GLY A 88 0.31 -2.80 7.96
CA GLY A 88 -1.08 -3.23 7.76
C GLY A 88 -1.30 -3.96 6.44
N GLU A 89 -0.26 -4.58 5.89
CA GLU A 89 -0.34 -5.40 4.70
C GLU A 89 -0.93 -6.77 4.98
N ASN A 90 -1.67 -7.29 3.99
CA ASN A 90 -2.18 -8.64 3.98
C ASN A 90 -1.14 -9.62 3.47
N LEU A 91 -0.28 -9.18 2.55
CA LEU A 91 0.70 -10.01 1.87
C LEU A 91 2.09 -9.39 2.05
N SER A 92 3.08 -10.21 2.40
CA SER A 92 4.47 -9.76 2.48
C SER A 92 5.43 -10.87 2.03
N GLY A 93 6.48 -10.49 1.32
CA GLY A 93 7.50 -11.40 0.81
C GLY A 93 8.78 -10.65 0.42
N VAL A 94 9.84 -11.40 0.12
CA VAL A 94 11.17 -10.89 -0.23
C VAL A 94 11.43 -11.08 -1.72
N GLY A 95 11.99 -10.07 -2.37
CA GLY A 95 12.44 -10.13 -3.77
C GLY A 95 11.45 -9.61 -4.80
N LEU A 96 10.31 -9.05 -4.35
CA LEU A 96 9.36 -8.32 -5.19
C LEU A 96 9.12 -6.94 -4.56
N THR A 97 9.63 -5.91 -5.22
CA THR A 97 9.56 -4.50 -4.80
C THR A 97 8.87 -3.65 -5.87
N GLU A 98 8.66 -2.37 -5.57
CA GLU A 98 7.94 -1.42 -6.43
C GLU A 98 8.64 -1.19 -7.78
N VAL A 99 9.95 -1.44 -7.87
CA VAL A 99 10.72 -1.34 -9.13
C VAL A 99 10.57 -2.57 -10.02
N GLN A 100 10.07 -3.70 -9.48
CA GLN A 100 9.90 -4.96 -10.21
C GLN A 100 8.42 -5.24 -10.53
N ALA A 101 7.52 -4.86 -9.64
CA ALA A 101 6.07 -5.01 -9.80
C ALA A 101 5.51 -3.92 -10.72
N CYS A 102 4.57 -4.28 -11.60
CA CYS A 102 3.93 -3.36 -12.54
C CYS A 102 2.43 -3.21 -12.27
N ILE A 103 1.88 -2.05 -12.60
CA ILE A 103 0.42 -1.84 -12.60
C ILE A 103 -0.21 -2.82 -13.57
N GLY A 104 -1.27 -3.51 -13.14
CA GLY A 104 -1.95 -4.51 -13.93
C GLY A 104 -1.29 -5.90 -13.95
N ASP A 105 -0.12 -6.10 -13.32
CA ASP A 105 0.42 -7.44 -13.11
C ASP A 105 -0.65 -8.32 -12.44
N VAL A 106 -0.89 -9.49 -13.00
CA VAL A 106 -1.84 -10.49 -12.48
C VAL A 106 -1.05 -11.63 -11.86
N TYR A 107 -1.36 -11.93 -10.60
CA TYR A 107 -0.76 -13.02 -9.86
C TYR A 107 -1.80 -14.07 -9.51
N ARG A 108 -1.40 -15.34 -9.57
CA ARG A 108 -2.10 -16.43 -8.92
C ARG A 108 -1.65 -16.52 -7.46
N LEU A 109 -2.63 -16.62 -6.58
CA LEU A 109 -2.49 -16.75 -5.13
C LEU A 109 -3.41 -17.89 -4.66
N GLY A 110 -2.90 -19.11 -4.61
CA GLY A 110 -3.73 -20.30 -4.39
C GLY A 110 -4.73 -20.46 -5.53
N GLU A 111 -6.02 -20.51 -5.19
CA GLU A 111 -7.12 -20.57 -6.16
C GLU A 111 -7.53 -19.19 -6.69
N ALA A 112 -7.10 -18.09 -6.05
CA ALA A 112 -7.49 -16.74 -6.45
C ALA A 112 -6.57 -16.16 -7.54
N LEU A 113 -7.14 -15.28 -8.38
CA LEU A 113 -6.37 -14.37 -9.23
C LEU A 113 -6.51 -12.95 -8.70
N ILE A 114 -5.37 -12.28 -8.53
CA ILE A 114 -5.30 -10.91 -8.01
C ILE A 114 -4.48 -10.03 -8.93
N GLN A 115 -4.85 -8.75 -9.03
CA GLN A 115 -4.20 -7.82 -9.94
C GLN A 115 -3.77 -6.55 -9.22
N ILE A 116 -2.55 -6.09 -9.48
CA ILE A 116 -2.04 -4.81 -8.96
C ILE A 116 -2.89 -3.67 -9.53
N SER A 117 -3.53 -2.92 -8.64
CA SER A 117 -4.49 -1.88 -8.99
C SER A 117 -3.91 -0.47 -8.88
N GLN A 118 -3.01 -0.24 -7.91
CA GLN A 118 -2.41 1.05 -7.64
C GLN A 118 -1.27 0.93 -6.61
N PRO A 119 -0.33 1.90 -6.57
CA PRO A 119 0.53 2.08 -5.41
C PRO A 119 -0.30 2.39 -4.16
N ARG A 120 0.21 2.00 -2.99
CA ARG A 120 -0.43 2.31 -1.72
C ARG A 120 -0.03 3.72 -1.29
N SER A 121 -1.00 4.62 -1.14
CA SER A 121 -0.74 5.99 -0.67
C SER A 121 -0.51 6.01 0.86
N PRO A 122 0.65 6.45 1.37
CA PRO A 122 0.88 6.55 2.81
C PRO A 122 -0.10 7.53 3.49
N CYS A 123 -0.43 7.32 4.76
CA CYS A 123 -1.31 8.20 5.51
C CYS A 123 -0.81 8.42 6.96
N PHE A 124 -1.34 9.46 7.60
CA PHE A 124 -0.93 9.90 8.94
C PHE A 124 -1.09 8.85 10.04
N LYS A 125 -1.96 7.85 9.85
CA LYS A 125 -2.11 6.73 10.79
C LYS A 125 -0.78 5.98 11.00
N LEU A 126 0.11 5.97 9.99
CA LEU A 126 1.46 5.42 10.15
C LEU A 126 2.33 6.23 11.12
N ASN A 127 2.21 7.56 11.09
CA ASN A 127 2.95 8.42 12.00
C ASN A 127 2.61 8.05 13.45
N GLN A 128 1.32 7.86 13.74
CA GLN A 128 0.84 7.43 15.07
C GLN A 128 1.30 6.02 15.44
N ARG A 129 1.19 5.07 14.50
CA ARG A 129 1.55 3.65 14.71
C ARG A 129 3.02 3.46 15.07
N PHE A 130 3.92 4.18 14.41
CA PHE A 130 5.36 4.05 14.65
C PHE A 130 5.88 5.08 15.65
N GLY A 131 5.15 6.17 15.89
CA GLY A 131 5.56 7.24 16.81
C GLY A 131 6.45 8.31 16.17
N TYR A 132 6.40 8.48 14.85
CA TYR A 132 7.25 9.42 14.11
C TYR A 132 6.40 10.37 13.25
N GLY A 133 6.42 11.67 13.56
CA GLY A 133 5.50 12.65 12.98
C GLY A 133 5.56 12.81 11.45
N GLN A 134 6.70 12.51 10.82
CA GLN A 134 6.91 12.70 9.38
C GLN A 134 7.09 11.39 8.58
N MET A 135 6.92 10.23 9.21
CA MET A 135 7.24 8.94 8.56
C MET A 135 6.45 8.69 7.28
N SER A 136 5.16 9.04 7.23
CA SER A 136 4.37 8.90 6.01
C SER A 136 4.90 9.73 4.83
N GLN A 137 5.50 10.90 5.08
CA GLN A 137 6.17 11.70 4.05
C GLN A 137 7.44 10.99 3.56
N VAL A 138 8.27 10.49 4.48
CA VAL A 138 9.47 9.71 4.16
C VAL A 138 9.11 8.49 3.29
N MET A 139 8.01 7.81 3.63
CA MET A 139 7.51 6.67 2.87
C MET A 139 7.14 7.06 1.44
N GLN A 140 6.42 8.18 1.28
CA GLN A 140 6.02 8.68 -0.03
C GLN A 140 7.23 9.09 -0.89
N LEU A 141 8.15 9.87 -0.31
CA LEU A 141 9.34 10.37 -1.02
C LEU A 141 10.31 9.25 -1.40
N SER A 142 10.46 8.25 -0.53
CA SER A 142 11.33 7.10 -0.81
C SER A 142 10.72 6.10 -1.79
N GLY A 143 9.40 6.16 -2.02
CA GLY A 143 8.65 5.23 -2.87
C GLY A 143 8.47 3.83 -2.28
N ARG A 144 8.85 3.60 -1.01
CA ARG A 144 8.72 2.32 -0.29
C ARG A 144 7.30 2.15 0.25
N CYS A 145 6.35 2.21 -0.65
CA CYS A 145 4.93 2.36 -0.36
C CYS A 145 4.17 1.03 -0.29
N GLY A 146 4.65 -0.02 -0.97
CA GLY A 146 3.83 -1.17 -1.32
C GLY A 146 2.75 -0.82 -2.34
N TRP A 147 1.84 -1.77 -2.57
CA TRP A 147 0.74 -1.60 -3.53
C TRP A 147 -0.53 -2.31 -3.06
N LEU A 148 -1.63 -1.94 -3.69
CA LEU A 148 -2.93 -2.53 -3.47
C LEU A 148 -3.29 -3.44 -4.65
N LEU A 149 -4.10 -4.45 -4.37
CA LEU A 149 -4.56 -5.40 -5.36
C LEU A 149 -6.08 -5.54 -5.30
N ARG A 150 -6.67 -5.74 -6.47
CA ARG A 150 -8.04 -6.22 -6.65
C ARG A 150 -8.06 -7.72 -6.84
N VAL A 151 -9.20 -8.36 -6.55
CA VAL A 151 -9.41 -9.78 -6.82
C VAL A 151 -10.20 -9.92 -8.13
N LEU A 152 -9.63 -10.64 -9.08
CA LEU A 152 -10.24 -10.95 -10.38
C LEU A 152 -11.04 -12.26 -10.32
N GLU A 153 -10.50 -13.25 -9.63
CA GLU A 153 -11.15 -14.54 -9.38
C GLU A 153 -11.05 -14.84 -7.88
N GLU A 154 -12.20 -15.09 -7.24
CA GLU A 154 -12.27 -15.47 -5.84
C GLU A 154 -11.81 -16.92 -5.63
N GLY A 155 -11.24 -17.23 -4.48
CA GLY A 155 -10.80 -18.59 -4.19
C GLY A 155 -10.17 -18.78 -2.82
N MET A 156 -9.89 -20.03 -2.46
CA MET A 156 -9.16 -20.34 -1.24
C MET A 156 -7.67 -20.04 -1.36
N VAL A 157 -7.13 -19.48 -0.28
CA VAL A 157 -5.71 -19.15 -0.14
C VAL A 157 -5.15 -19.82 1.12
N MET A 158 -4.05 -20.55 0.98
CA MET A 158 -3.41 -21.25 2.08
C MET A 158 -2.38 -20.37 2.79
N PRO A 159 -2.09 -20.60 4.08
CA PRO A 159 -0.90 -20.03 4.72
C PRO A 159 0.37 -20.39 3.92
N GLN A 160 1.31 -19.45 3.82
CA GLN A 160 2.59 -19.63 3.12
C GLN A 160 2.48 -19.90 1.60
N GLU A 161 1.42 -19.39 0.98
CA GLU A 161 1.17 -19.48 -0.45
C GLU A 161 2.30 -18.89 -1.30
N ARG A 162 2.30 -19.25 -2.58
CA ARG A 162 3.16 -18.61 -3.58
C ARG A 162 2.38 -17.58 -4.38
N LEU A 163 2.99 -16.42 -4.61
CA LEU A 163 2.60 -15.52 -5.70
C LEU A 163 3.31 -15.94 -6.99
N GLU A 164 2.52 -16.24 -8.02
CA GLU A 164 3.01 -16.60 -9.35
C GLU A 164 2.51 -15.58 -10.36
N LEU A 165 3.41 -14.89 -11.07
CA LEU A 165 3.03 -13.95 -12.11
C LEU A 165 2.42 -14.72 -13.28
N VAL A 166 1.18 -14.38 -13.63
CA VAL A 166 0.42 -15.00 -14.73
C VAL A 166 0.42 -14.10 -15.96
N ASP A 167 0.30 -12.79 -15.77
CA ASP A 167 0.26 -11.82 -16.86
C ASP A 167 0.89 -10.47 -16.45
N ARG A 168 1.46 -9.77 -17.43
CA ARG A 168 2.09 -8.44 -17.30
C ARG A 168 1.72 -7.57 -18.51
N PRO A 169 0.53 -6.96 -18.51
CA PRO A 169 0.07 -6.16 -19.65
C PRO A 169 0.80 -4.82 -19.81
N TYR A 170 1.36 -4.25 -18.73
CA TYR A 170 1.98 -2.91 -18.74
C TYR A 170 3.41 -2.93 -18.15
N PRO A 171 4.39 -3.58 -18.81
CA PRO A 171 5.74 -3.78 -18.26
C PRO A 171 6.52 -2.48 -18.01
N GLU A 172 6.16 -1.40 -18.70
CA GLU A 172 6.82 -0.09 -18.57
C GLU A 172 6.32 0.74 -17.38
N LEU A 173 5.20 0.33 -16.76
CA LEU A 173 4.53 1.07 -15.70
C LEU A 173 4.71 0.36 -14.36
N THR A 174 5.94 0.38 -13.85
CA THR A 174 6.24 -0.14 -12.51
C THR A 174 5.45 0.60 -11.43
N VAL A 175 5.22 -0.05 -10.29
CA VAL A 175 4.57 0.59 -9.13
C VAL A 175 5.37 1.82 -8.70
N LYS A 176 6.71 1.75 -8.73
CA LYS A 176 7.60 2.87 -8.39
C LYS A 176 7.42 4.04 -9.35
N ARG A 177 7.46 3.77 -10.67
CA ARG A 177 7.25 4.80 -11.69
C ARG A 177 5.88 5.45 -11.53
N THR A 178 4.84 4.64 -11.34
CA THR A 178 3.47 5.12 -11.12
C THR A 178 3.38 6.08 -9.94
N ALA A 179 3.97 5.70 -8.80
CA ALA A 179 3.99 6.54 -7.60
C ALA A 179 4.79 7.83 -7.81
N ASP A 180 5.94 7.74 -8.46
CA ASP A 180 6.79 8.91 -8.73
C ASP A 180 6.08 9.92 -9.61
N ILE A 181 5.32 9.46 -10.62
CA ILE A 181 4.56 10.32 -11.52
C ILE A 181 3.68 11.30 -10.76
N LEU A 182 2.98 10.86 -9.71
CA LEU A 182 2.09 11.72 -8.93
C LEU A 182 2.73 12.39 -7.71
N PHE A 183 3.80 11.82 -7.15
CA PHE A 183 4.31 12.25 -5.85
C PHE A 183 5.67 12.95 -5.90
N ASN A 184 6.55 12.57 -6.83
CA ASN A 184 7.97 12.86 -6.72
C ASN A 184 8.56 13.53 -7.96
N GLN A 185 7.82 13.65 -9.06
CA GLN A 185 8.30 14.28 -10.28
C GLN A 185 7.55 15.57 -10.64
N LEU A 186 8.18 16.35 -11.52
CA LEU A 186 7.55 17.51 -12.14
C LEU A 186 6.49 17.06 -13.15
N ARG A 187 5.52 17.95 -13.42
CA ARG A 187 4.43 17.67 -14.38
C ARG A 187 5.00 17.26 -15.73
N ASN A 188 4.58 16.09 -16.21
CA ASN A 188 4.86 15.58 -17.54
C ASN A 188 3.55 15.06 -18.14
N GLU A 189 3.10 15.65 -19.24
CA GLU A 189 1.79 15.34 -19.82
C GLU A 189 1.70 13.90 -20.35
N ALA A 190 2.76 13.40 -20.98
CA ALA A 190 2.80 12.04 -21.51
C ALA A 190 2.70 11.00 -20.39
N ASP A 191 3.41 11.21 -19.28
CA ASP A 191 3.30 10.32 -18.11
C ASP A 191 1.91 10.39 -17.47
N LEU A 192 1.30 11.56 -17.38
CA LEU A 192 -0.04 11.70 -16.81
C LEU A 192 -1.12 11.06 -17.71
N LEU A 193 -1.00 11.19 -19.03
CA LEU A 193 -1.86 10.50 -19.97
C LEU A 193 -1.70 8.98 -19.87
N LEU A 194 -0.46 8.50 -19.74
CA LEU A 194 -0.18 7.07 -19.50
C LEU A 194 -0.90 6.55 -18.25
N LEU A 195 -0.96 7.32 -17.17
CA LEU A 195 -1.74 6.95 -15.99
C LEU A 195 -3.24 6.98 -16.26
N LEU A 196 -3.75 8.07 -16.83
CA LEU A 196 -5.17 8.29 -17.09
C LEU A 196 -5.78 7.20 -17.99
N GLU A 197 -5.05 6.78 -19.01
CA GLU A 197 -5.53 5.84 -20.03
C GLU A 197 -5.37 4.37 -19.60
N ASN A 198 -4.62 4.06 -18.53
CA ASN A 198 -4.38 2.69 -18.11
C ASN A 198 -5.60 2.09 -17.37
N PRO A 199 -6.35 1.14 -17.95
CA PRO A 199 -7.56 0.60 -17.35
C PRO A 199 -7.30 -0.28 -16.11
N ALA A 200 -6.07 -0.81 -15.94
CA ALA A 200 -5.71 -1.55 -14.75
C ALA A 200 -5.39 -0.63 -13.55
N LEU A 201 -5.17 0.67 -13.77
CA LEU A 201 -4.98 1.64 -12.70
C LEU A 201 -6.33 2.02 -12.07
N SER A 202 -6.38 2.09 -10.74
CA SER A 202 -7.61 2.40 -10.02
C SER A 202 -8.21 3.76 -10.44
N PRO A 203 -9.54 3.91 -10.45
CA PRO A 203 -10.20 5.14 -10.90
C PRO A 203 -9.73 6.39 -10.14
N ASN A 204 -9.41 6.26 -8.85
CA ASN A 204 -8.94 7.39 -8.05
C ASN A 204 -7.55 7.89 -8.49
N TRP A 205 -6.63 6.98 -8.84
CA TRP A 205 -5.31 7.36 -9.35
C TRP A 205 -5.40 7.98 -10.73
N ARG A 206 -6.24 7.42 -11.61
CA ARG A 206 -6.55 8.02 -12.92
C ARG A 206 -7.13 9.42 -12.79
N LYS A 207 -8.03 9.63 -11.82
CA LYS A 207 -8.60 10.95 -11.53
C LYS A 207 -7.53 11.95 -11.11
N HIS A 208 -6.59 11.59 -10.23
CA HIS A 208 -5.49 12.50 -9.87
C HIS A 208 -4.65 12.92 -11.08
N ALA A 209 -4.40 12.01 -12.02
CA ALA A 209 -3.71 12.35 -13.26
C ALA A 209 -4.55 13.28 -14.15
N ALA A 210 -5.85 13.00 -14.33
CA ALA A 210 -6.77 13.87 -15.07
C ALA A 210 -6.85 15.27 -14.46
N ASP A 211 -7.05 15.37 -13.15
CA ASP A 211 -7.16 16.64 -12.43
C ASP A 211 -5.86 17.47 -12.61
N TRP A 212 -4.69 16.82 -12.61
CA TRP A 212 -3.41 17.52 -12.82
C TRP A 212 -3.18 17.93 -14.28
N LEU A 213 -3.65 17.13 -15.24
CA LEU A 213 -3.65 17.51 -16.66
C LEU A 213 -4.52 18.74 -16.89
N GLU A 214 -5.73 18.74 -16.33
CA GLU A 214 -6.75 19.78 -16.50
C GLU A 214 -6.39 21.09 -15.80
N HIS A 215 -6.03 21.02 -14.51
CA HIS A 215 -5.85 22.22 -13.68
C HIS A 215 -4.40 22.70 -13.61
N GLY A 216 -3.43 21.90 -14.07
CA GLY A 216 -2.00 22.22 -14.02
C GLY A 216 -1.38 22.14 -12.61
N VAL A 217 -2.17 21.83 -11.58
CA VAL A 217 -1.72 21.74 -10.18
C VAL A 217 -1.93 20.32 -9.64
N VAL A 218 -0.91 19.76 -8.98
CA VAL A 218 -1.02 18.47 -8.29
C VAL A 218 -1.84 18.61 -7.01
N ALA A 219 -2.54 17.54 -6.61
CA ALA A 219 -3.32 17.54 -5.39
C ALA A 219 -2.47 17.79 -4.13
N ASP A 220 -3.05 18.47 -3.15
CA ASP A 220 -2.41 18.68 -1.85
C ASP A 220 -2.50 17.42 -0.97
N TRP A 221 -1.35 16.81 -0.71
CA TRP A 221 -1.23 15.59 0.08
C TRP A 221 -1.07 15.84 1.59
N ARG A 222 -0.93 17.09 2.05
CA ARG A 222 -0.59 17.43 3.44
C ARG A 222 -1.58 16.84 4.44
N ARG A 223 -2.88 16.98 4.19
CA ARG A 223 -3.91 16.43 5.10
C ARG A 223 -3.83 14.91 5.19
N ARG A 224 -3.56 14.21 4.08
CA ARG A 224 -3.40 12.74 4.07
C ARG A 224 -2.17 12.30 4.86
N LEU A 225 -1.05 12.99 4.67
CA LEU A 225 0.25 12.63 5.23
C LEU A 225 0.39 13.03 6.70
N LEU A 226 0.02 14.27 7.05
CA LEU A 226 0.19 14.80 8.41
C LEU A 226 -1.03 14.58 9.30
N GLY A 227 -2.22 14.44 8.70
CA GLY A 227 -3.46 14.29 9.43
C GLY A 227 -3.97 15.58 10.05
N PRO A 228 -5.17 15.52 10.68
CA PRO A 228 -5.72 16.61 11.49
C PRO A 228 -4.78 17.00 12.65
N ALA A 229 -4.86 18.25 13.12
CA ALA A 229 -3.96 18.79 14.13
C ALA A 229 -3.98 17.97 15.44
N GLU A 230 -5.13 17.45 15.83
CA GLU A 230 -5.34 16.61 17.01
C GLU A 230 -4.64 15.24 16.94
N PHE A 231 -4.25 14.80 15.73
CA PHE A 231 -3.50 13.55 15.52
C PHE A 231 -2.07 13.80 15.01
N GLN A 232 -1.58 15.04 15.05
CA GLN A 232 -0.18 15.33 14.71
C GLN A 232 0.73 15.02 15.90
N LEU A 233 1.82 14.31 15.63
CA LEU A 233 2.91 14.16 16.60
C LEU A 233 3.84 15.36 16.48
N ALA A 234 4.46 15.74 17.60
CA ALA A 234 5.55 16.70 17.56
C ALA A 234 6.67 16.19 16.63
N SER A 235 7.28 17.12 15.90
CA SER A 235 8.46 16.83 15.09
C SER A 235 9.56 16.31 16.00
N SER A 236 9.90 15.03 15.89
CA SER A 236 11.09 14.39 16.47
C SER A 236 12.33 14.77 15.69
#